data_AF-A0A2V7UL19-F1
#
_entry.id   AF-A0A2V7UL19-F1
#
_cell.length_a   1.000
_cell.length_b   1.000
_cell.length_c   1.000
_cell.angle_alpha   90.00
_cell.angle_beta   90.00
_cell.angle_gamma   90.00
#
_symmetry.space_group_name_H-M   'P 1'
#
loop_
_entity.id
_entity.type
_entity.pdbx_description
1 polymer ?
#
loop_
_entity_poly.entity_id
_entity_poly.type
_entity_poly.pdbx_seq_one_letter_code
_entity_poly.pdbx_strand_id
1 'polypeptide(L)'
;MTRKRVRKGRRTSEKGDRRWPPRKTLLEKLVKEATVDAYGESEQRTGFLTMLEDNLGLPFETMVLGMMVTVEQIDLTQTDEIVAICRRGRRQQAIPILDMPLPFPPPGGAEWIEAYRHWASPGGVRFKVRSVAPRR
;
A
#
# COMPACT_ATOMS: atom_id res chain seq x y z
N MET A 1 -21.10 -29.68 12.14
CA MET A 1 -20.15 -29.93 11.04
C MET A 1 -20.35 -28.86 9.96
N THR A 2 -19.66 -27.73 10.08
CA THR A 2 -19.93 -26.53 9.26
C THR A 2 -19.02 -26.51 8.04
N ARG A 3 -19.61 -26.63 6.84
CA ARG A 3 -18.90 -26.56 5.55
C ARG A 3 -18.42 -25.12 5.32
N LYS A 4 -17.11 -24.86 5.48
CA LYS A 4 -16.47 -23.60 5.04
C LYS A 4 -16.52 -23.54 3.51
N ARG A 5 -17.25 -22.54 2.98
CA ARG A 5 -17.17 -22.16 1.56
C ARG A 5 -15.79 -21.57 1.30
N VAL A 6 -14.97 -22.28 0.53
CA VAL A 6 -13.72 -21.78 -0.03
C VAL A 6 -14.09 -20.71 -1.06
N ARG A 7 -13.81 -19.42 -0.77
CA ARG A 7 -13.89 -18.38 -1.80
C ARG A 7 -12.72 -18.60 -2.76
N LYS A 8 -13.07 -18.97 -3.99
CA LYS A 8 -12.17 -19.24 -5.11
C LYS A 8 -11.41 -17.95 -5.45
N GLY A 9 -10.14 -17.88 -5.06
CA GLY A 9 -9.24 -16.80 -5.45
C GLY A 9 -9.23 -16.64 -6.97
N ARG A 10 -9.44 -15.41 -7.43
CA ARG A 10 -9.41 -15.07 -8.85
C ARG A 10 -7.94 -15.13 -9.31
N ARG A 11 -7.59 -16.23 -9.98
CA ARG A 11 -6.36 -16.32 -10.77
C ARG A 11 -6.52 -15.51 -12.05
N THR A 12 -5.67 -14.51 -12.25
CA THR A 12 -5.00 -14.24 -13.53
C THR A 12 -3.66 -13.55 -13.26
N SER A 13 -2.61 -14.36 -13.16
CA SER A 13 -1.25 -13.93 -13.48
C SER A 13 -1.18 -13.90 -15.01
N GLU A 14 -0.84 -12.76 -15.63
CA GLU A 14 -0.28 -12.63 -16.99
C GLU A 14 -0.41 -11.16 -17.43
N LYS A 15 0.64 -10.35 -17.15
CA LYS A 15 1.03 -9.09 -17.84
C LYS A 15 1.98 -8.19 -17.01
N GLY A 16 2.44 -8.63 -15.84
CA GLY A 16 3.25 -7.81 -14.92
C GLY A 16 4.77 -7.77 -15.17
N ASP A 17 5.29 -8.39 -16.23
CA ASP A 17 6.75 -8.54 -16.41
C ASP A 17 7.42 -7.39 -17.20
N ARG A 18 6.78 -6.22 -17.36
CA ARG A 18 7.31 -5.21 -18.29
C ARG A 18 7.48 -3.84 -17.64
N ARG A 19 8.66 -3.71 -17.02
CA ARG A 19 9.32 -2.50 -16.49
C ARG A 19 8.90 -2.12 -15.07
N TRP A 20 9.69 -2.62 -14.12
CA TRP A 20 9.74 -2.18 -12.73
C TRP A 20 11.03 -1.39 -12.49
N PRO A 21 11.02 -0.25 -11.78
CA PRO A 21 9.89 0.37 -11.08
C PRO A 21 8.90 1.08 -12.03
N PRO A 22 7.67 1.38 -11.56
CA PRO A 22 6.67 2.10 -12.34
C PRO A 22 7.15 3.48 -12.83
N ARG A 23 6.59 3.96 -13.95
CA ARG A 23 6.89 5.31 -14.47
C ARG A 23 6.30 6.38 -13.55
N LYS A 24 7.01 7.50 -13.39
CA LYS A 24 6.54 8.66 -12.60
C LYS A 24 5.11 9.11 -12.95
N THR A 25 4.75 9.18 -14.23
CA THR A 25 3.41 9.57 -14.66
C THR A 25 2.30 8.62 -14.21
N LEU A 26 2.61 7.32 -14.09
CA LEU A 26 1.69 6.35 -13.51
C LEU A 26 1.55 6.59 -12.00
N LEU A 27 2.66 6.79 -11.30
CA LEU A 27 2.65 7.08 -9.87
C LEU A 27 1.82 8.34 -9.57
N GLU A 28 2.01 9.44 -10.32
CA GLU A 28 1.21 10.67 -10.18
C GLU A 28 -0.29 10.44 -10.39
N LYS A 29 -0.67 9.57 -11.33
CA LYS A 29 -2.07 9.19 -11.55
C LYS A 29 -2.63 8.44 -10.34
N LEU A 30 -1.90 7.45 -9.82
CA LEU A 30 -2.31 6.66 -8.66
C LEU A 30 -2.41 7.53 -7.40
N VAL A 31 -1.45 8.45 -7.19
CA VAL A 31 -1.51 9.44 -6.12
C VAL A 31 -2.79 10.27 -6.23
N LYS A 32 -3.07 10.83 -7.40
CA LYS A 32 -4.30 11.61 -7.62
C LYS A 32 -5.57 10.81 -7.32
N GLU A 33 -5.58 9.54 -7.70
CA GLU A 33 -6.70 8.63 -7.45
C GLU A 33 -6.91 8.39 -5.95
N ALA A 34 -5.84 8.08 -5.21
CA ALA A 34 -5.89 7.87 -3.76
C ALA A 34 -6.26 9.14 -2.97
N THR A 35 -6.00 10.33 -3.52
CA THR A 35 -6.21 11.60 -2.80
C THR A 35 -7.37 12.45 -3.33
N VAL A 36 -8.24 11.91 -4.19
CA VAL A 36 -9.24 12.69 -4.93
C VAL A 36 -10.19 13.49 -4.03
N ASP A 37 -10.62 12.91 -2.92
CA ASP A 37 -11.58 13.50 -1.97
C ASP A 37 -10.94 13.85 -0.62
N ALA A 38 -9.61 13.93 -0.55
CA ALA A 38 -8.89 14.15 0.69
C ALA A 38 -8.62 15.65 0.96
N TYR A 39 -9.06 16.12 2.12
CA TYR A 39 -8.91 17.47 2.65
C TYR A 39 -7.71 17.63 3.60
N GLY A 40 -6.89 16.60 3.79
CA GLY A 40 -5.70 16.65 4.66
C GLY A 40 -4.81 15.42 4.54
N GLU A 41 -3.59 15.48 5.09
CA GLU A 41 -2.66 14.34 5.00
C GLU A 41 -3.21 13.06 5.64
N SER A 42 -3.95 13.17 6.75
CA SER A 42 -4.61 12.02 7.39
C SER A 42 -5.57 11.33 6.42
N GLU A 43 -6.47 12.09 5.81
CA GLU A 43 -7.41 11.56 4.81
C GLU A 43 -6.70 11.05 3.55
N GLN A 44 -5.60 11.68 3.13
CA GLN A 44 -4.79 11.18 2.02
C GLN A 44 -4.21 9.80 2.35
N ARG A 45 -3.69 9.60 3.58
CA ARG A 45 -3.19 8.29 4.04
C ARG A 45 -4.30 7.25 4.11
N THR A 46 -5.48 7.62 4.61
CA THR A 46 -6.66 6.73 4.57
C THR A 46 -7.05 6.37 3.14
N GLY A 47 -7.00 7.31 2.21
CA GLY A 47 -7.23 7.04 0.79
C GLY A 47 -6.21 6.05 0.22
N PHE A 48 -4.92 6.19 0.54
CA PHE A 48 -3.90 5.20 0.18
C PHE A 48 -4.14 3.83 0.81
N LEU A 49 -4.53 3.78 2.09
CA LEU A 49 -4.86 2.53 2.77
C LEU A 49 -5.96 1.77 2.01
N THR A 50 -7.07 2.45 1.68
CA THR A 50 -8.16 1.86 0.90
C THR A 50 -7.66 1.27 -0.42
N MET A 51 -6.86 2.03 -1.18
CA MET A 51 -6.33 1.53 -2.47
C MET A 51 -5.39 0.33 -2.29
N LEU A 52 -4.60 0.30 -1.21
CA LEU A 52 -3.74 -0.82 -0.88
C LEU A 52 -4.55 -2.06 -0.47
N GLU A 53 -5.56 -1.93 0.38
CA GLU A 53 -6.42 -3.03 0.81
C GLU A 53 -7.18 -3.66 -0.36
N ASP A 54 -7.66 -2.84 -1.30
CA ASP A 54 -8.45 -3.30 -2.44
C ASP A 54 -7.62 -3.96 -3.55
N ASN A 55 -6.37 -3.52 -3.74
CA ASN A 55 -5.59 -3.87 -4.93
C ASN A 55 -4.34 -4.71 -4.64
N LEU A 56 -3.75 -4.62 -3.43
CA LEU A 56 -2.51 -5.32 -3.14
C LEU A 56 -2.76 -6.83 -3.02
N GLY A 57 -2.01 -7.60 -3.79
CA GLY A 57 -2.08 -9.06 -3.81
C GLY A 57 -1.49 -9.68 -2.55
N LEU A 58 -2.29 -9.75 -1.49
CA LEU A 58 -1.96 -10.40 -0.23
C LEU A 58 -2.47 -11.85 -0.16
N PRO A 59 -1.80 -12.75 0.58
CA PRO A 59 -0.49 -12.55 1.21
C PRO A 59 0.67 -12.71 0.20
N PHE A 60 1.83 -12.13 0.50
CA PHE A 60 3.08 -12.37 -0.24
C PHE A 60 4.29 -12.43 0.69
N GLU A 61 5.39 -13.03 0.24
CA GLU A 61 6.63 -13.12 1.01
C GLU A 61 7.63 -12.04 0.61
N THR A 62 8.39 -11.53 1.57
CA THR A 62 9.50 -10.59 1.33
C THR A 62 10.61 -10.76 2.37
N MET A 63 11.79 -10.19 2.10
CA MET A 63 12.95 -10.23 3.01
C MET A 63 13.10 -8.91 3.75
N VAL A 64 12.79 -8.89 5.05
CA VAL A 64 13.02 -7.73 5.93
C VAL A 64 14.25 -7.99 6.77
N LEU A 65 15.27 -7.12 6.67
CA LEU A 65 16.53 -7.23 7.44
C LEU A 65 17.16 -8.65 7.36
N GLY A 66 17.12 -9.28 6.18
CA GLY A 66 17.64 -10.63 5.95
C GLY A 66 16.74 -11.78 6.43
N MET A 67 15.53 -11.49 6.90
CA MET A 67 14.58 -12.50 7.38
C MET A 67 13.38 -12.58 6.44
N MET A 68 13.06 -13.80 5.98
CA MET A 68 11.83 -14.07 5.24
C MET A 68 10.62 -13.88 6.15
N VAL A 69 9.68 -13.04 5.71
CA VAL A 69 8.41 -12.75 6.39
C VAL A 69 7.27 -12.83 5.38
N THR A 70 6.07 -13.16 5.85
CA THR A 70 4.84 -13.11 5.06
C THR A 70 4.09 -11.82 5.39
N VAL A 71 3.84 -10.96 4.40
CA VAL A 71 2.94 -9.81 4.54
C VAL A 71 1.51 -10.32 4.44
N GLU A 72 0.72 -10.13 5.49
CA GLU A 72 -0.66 -10.66 5.56
C GLU A 72 -1.73 -9.59 5.39
N GLN A 73 -1.41 -8.36 5.81
CA GLN A 73 -2.35 -7.25 5.85
C GLN A 73 -1.60 -5.92 5.77
N ILE A 74 -2.27 -4.88 5.27
CA ILE A 74 -1.88 -3.48 5.45
C ILE A 74 -2.82 -2.86 6.48
N ASP A 75 -2.29 -2.03 7.37
CA ASP A 75 -3.05 -1.36 8.42
C ASP A 75 -2.59 0.09 8.60
N LEU A 76 -3.37 0.87 9.35
CA LEU A 76 -3.06 2.22 9.76
C LEU A 76 -2.92 2.27 11.29
N THR A 77 -1.76 2.72 11.76
CA THR A 77 -1.52 2.89 13.19
C THR A 77 -2.30 4.07 13.76
N GLN A 78 -2.36 4.18 15.10
CA GLN A 78 -2.96 5.31 15.80
C GLN A 78 -2.29 6.67 15.51
N THR A 79 -1.07 6.66 14.95
CA THR A 79 -0.31 7.85 14.57
C THR A 79 -0.38 8.11 13.06
N ASP A 80 -1.39 7.57 12.38
CA ASP A 80 -1.60 7.68 10.93
C ASP A 80 -0.40 7.17 10.10
N GLU A 81 0.32 6.15 10.56
CA GLU A 81 1.36 5.50 9.75
C GLU A 81 0.83 4.24 9.08
N ILE A 82 0.99 4.11 7.77
CA ILE A 82 0.60 2.90 7.04
C ILE A 82 1.69 1.84 7.22
N VAL A 83 1.30 0.69 7.76
CA VAL A 83 2.18 -0.42 8.10
C VAL A 83 1.76 -1.71 7.41
N ALA A 84 2.72 -2.53 7.04
CA ALA A 84 2.54 -3.92 6.65
C ALA A 84 2.59 -4.81 7.90
N ILE A 85 1.53 -5.59 8.14
CA ILE A 85 1.51 -6.61 9.19
C ILE A 85 2.18 -7.87 8.64
N CYS A 86 3.39 -8.10 9.13
CA CYS A 86 4.26 -9.18 8.68
C CYS A 86 4.31 -10.30 9.72
N ARG A 87 4.06 -11.54 9.28
CA ARG A 87 4.14 -12.74 10.12
C ARG A 87 5.43 -13.51 9.87
N ARG A 88 6.03 -13.98 10.96
CA ARG A 88 7.10 -14.98 10.96
C ARG A 88 6.84 -16.01 12.05
N GLY A 89 6.54 -17.25 11.65
CA GLY A 89 6.11 -18.29 12.58
C GLY A 89 4.84 -17.87 13.33
N ARG A 90 4.94 -17.76 14.67
CA ARG A 90 3.84 -17.34 15.57
C ARG A 90 3.84 -15.85 15.90
N ARG A 91 4.83 -15.08 15.43
CA ARG A 91 4.96 -13.65 15.74
C ARG A 91 4.45 -12.82 14.56
N GLN A 92 3.72 -11.77 14.88
CA GLN A 92 3.37 -10.70 13.93
C GLN A 92 4.10 -9.42 14.34
N GLN A 93 4.49 -8.64 13.35
CA GLN A 93 5.16 -7.36 13.53
C GLN A 93 4.64 -6.36 12.48
N ALA A 94 4.34 -5.15 12.91
CA ALA A 94 4.06 -4.03 12.03
C ALA A 94 5.39 -3.45 11.50
N ILE A 95 5.49 -3.27 10.19
CA ILE A 95 6.64 -2.68 9.52
C ILE A 95 6.12 -1.51 8.68
N PRO A 96 6.64 -0.28 8.80
CA PRO A 96 6.25 0.83 7.95
C PRO A 96 6.33 0.46 6.46
N ILE A 97 5.30 0.76 5.67
CA ILE A 97 5.29 0.44 4.24
C ILE A 97 6.51 1.04 3.52
N LEU A 98 6.97 2.20 3.98
CA LEU A 98 8.14 2.87 3.42
C LEU A 98 9.40 2.01 3.54
N ASP A 99 9.55 1.29 4.66
CA ASP A 99 10.70 0.44 4.98
C ASP A 99 10.54 -1.01 4.51
N MET A 100 9.35 -1.40 4.04
CA MET A 100 9.06 -2.77 3.59
C MET A 100 9.62 -3.00 2.18
N PRO A 101 10.60 -3.90 1.96
CA PRO A 101 11.08 -4.22 0.62
C PRO A 101 10.05 -5.04 -0.16
N LEU A 102 10.02 -4.87 -1.49
CA LEU A 102 9.19 -5.67 -2.37
C LEU A 102 9.96 -6.88 -2.90
N PRO A 103 9.34 -8.07 -2.99
CA PRO A 103 9.97 -9.22 -3.63
C PRO A 103 10.10 -9.00 -5.15
N PHE A 104 10.90 -9.83 -5.79
CA PHE A 104 10.97 -9.91 -7.25
C PHE A 104 10.51 -11.30 -7.72
N PRO A 105 9.49 -11.39 -8.60
CA PRO A 105 8.68 -10.28 -9.12
C PRO A 105 7.78 -9.64 -8.04
N PRO A 106 7.39 -8.36 -8.19
CA PRO A 106 6.47 -7.70 -7.27
C PRO A 106 5.09 -8.41 -7.26
N PRO A 107 4.37 -8.39 -6.13
CA PRO A 107 3.00 -8.86 -6.09
C PRO A 107 2.08 -7.97 -6.94
N GLY A 108 0.91 -8.49 -7.31
CA GLY A 108 -0.11 -7.66 -7.97
C GLY A 108 -0.48 -6.45 -7.11
N GLY A 109 -0.70 -5.29 -7.72
CA GLY A 109 -1.03 -4.06 -6.99
C GLY A 109 0.14 -3.40 -6.26
N ALA A 110 1.37 -3.92 -6.38
CA ALA A 110 2.56 -3.31 -5.75
C ALA A 110 2.83 -1.88 -6.22
N GLU A 111 2.29 -1.45 -7.37
CA GLU A 111 2.35 -0.06 -7.84
C GLU A 111 1.72 0.93 -6.85
N TRP A 112 0.77 0.50 -6.02
CA TRP A 112 0.18 1.33 -4.97
C TRP A 112 1.16 1.60 -3.82
N ILE A 113 2.04 0.64 -3.51
CA ILE A 113 3.12 0.82 -2.54
C ILE A 113 4.12 1.85 -3.08
N GLU A 114 4.49 1.76 -4.36
CA GLU A 114 5.37 2.73 -4.99
C GLU A 114 4.72 4.12 -5.13
N ALA A 115 3.40 4.18 -5.35
CA ALA A 115 2.66 5.45 -5.36
C ALA A 115 2.69 6.13 -3.99
N TYR A 116 2.49 5.36 -2.91
CA TYR A 116 2.59 5.89 -1.56
C TYR A 116 4.00 6.38 -1.22
N ARG A 117 5.04 5.60 -1.57
CA ARG A 117 6.45 6.00 -1.43
C ARG A 117 6.75 7.29 -2.20
N HIS A 118 6.23 7.41 -3.41
CA HIS A 118 6.38 8.60 -4.23
C HIS A 118 5.74 9.82 -3.57
N TRP A 119 4.50 9.71 -3.07
CA TRP A 119 3.79 10.80 -2.38
C TRP A 119 4.47 11.20 -1.05
N ALA A 120 4.98 10.23 -0.29
CA ALA A 120 5.62 10.47 1.00
C ALA A 120 6.99 11.18 0.86
N SER A 121 7.68 10.96 -0.26
CA SER A 121 9.02 11.52 -0.53
C SER A 121 9.02 13.05 -0.61
N PRO A 122 10.12 13.74 -0.23
CA PRO A 122 10.23 15.21 -0.27
C PRO A 122 9.99 15.88 -1.64
N GLY A 123 10.04 15.13 -2.74
CA GLY A 123 9.74 15.59 -4.11
C GLY A 123 8.46 14.99 -4.72
N GLY A 124 7.64 14.33 -3.91
CA GLY A 124 6.35 13.77 -4.30
C GLY A 124 5.29 14.84 -4.55
N VAL A 125 4.27 14.49 -5.34
CA VAL A 125 3.11 15.35 -5.52
C VAL A 125 2.28 15.35 -4.24
N ARG A 126 2.52 16.33 -3.35
CA ARG A 126 1.65 16.63 -2.21
C ARG A 126 0.70 17.74 -2.60
N PHE A 127 -0.59 17.42 -2.76
CA PHE A 127 -1.60 18.44 -2.94
C PHE A 127 -1.75 19.21 -1.63
N LYS A 128 -1.28 20.46 -1.62
CA LYS A 128 -1.51 21.39 -0.51
C LYS A 128 -2.99 21.74 -0.47
N VAL A 129 -3.61 21.46 0.66
CA VAL A 129 -4.97 21.91 0.96
C VAL A 129 -4.92 23.43 1.08
N ARG A 130 -5.82 24.13 0.37
CA ARG A 130 -6.13 25.52 0.71
C ARG A 130 -6.89 25.49 2.02
N SER A 131 -6.26 25.94 3.11
CA SER A 131 -6.93 26.09 4.41
C SER A 131 -8.19 26.94 4.24
N VAL A 132 -9.37 26.33 4.30
CA VAL A 132 -10.62 27.08 4.43
C VAL A 132 -10.73 27.42 5.91
N ALA A 133 -10.42 28.67 6.25
CA ALA A 133 -10.61 29.17 7.60
C ALA A 133 -12.10 29.02 7.99
N PRO A 134 -12.41 28.55 9.22
CA PRO A 134 -13.79 28.50 9.68
C PRO A 134 -14.34 29.93 9.71
N ARG A 135 -15.48 30.14 9.05
CA ARG A 135 -16.23 31.41 9.18
C ARG A 135 -16.76 31.48 10.60
N ARG A 136 -16.37 32.53 11.33
CA ARG A 136 -16.95 32.89 12.63
C ARG A 136 -18.41 33.28 12.49
#